data_AF-A0A2C2V8A2-F1
#
_entry.id   AF-A0A2C2V8A2-F1
#
_cell.length_a   1.000
_cell.length_b   1.000
_cell.length_c   1.000
_cell.angle_alpha   90.00
_cell.angle_beta   90.00
_cell.angle_gamma   90.00
#
_symmetry.space_group_name_H-M   'P 1'
#
loop_
_entity.id
_entity.type
_entity.pdbx_description
1 polymer ?
#
loop_
_entity_poly.entity_id
_entity_poly.type
_entity_poly.pdbx_seq_one_letter_code
_entity_poly.pdbx_strand_id
1 'polypeptide(L)'
;MDQQKKTYYIDVGSGEISQSATSSTWSYKIQADNEEITQLRELFDQNYSTEWKNFIRAHVPYVEYHYDRENDAYDSTIQQVYGMLHKLGDAEAKNHIESMNILPK
;
A
#
# COMPACT_ATOMS: atom_id res chain seq x y z
N MET A 1 25.57 -9.24 2.92
CA MET A 1 24.74 -10.06 3.83
C MET A 1 23.46 -10.35 3.08
N ASP A 2 23.18 -11.61 2.79
CA ASP A 2 21.97 -12.04 2.10
C ASP A 2 20.74 -11.71 2.97
N GLN A 3 20.13 -10.55 2.69
CA GLN A 3 18.86 -10.18 3.29
C GLN A 3 17.79 -11.11 2.71
N GLN A 4 17.52 -12.20 3.43
CA GLN A 4 16.56 -13.21 3.00
C GLN A 4 15.16 -12.57 2.94
N LYS A 5 14.70 -12.30 1.71
CA LYS A 5 13.35 -11.81 1.46
C LYS A 5 12.34 -12.88 1.89
N LYS A 6 11.30 -12.45 2.58
CA LYS A 6 10.16 -13.28 2.99
C LYS A 6 8.91 -12.77 2.29
N THR A 7 7.93 -13.65 2.15
CA THR A 7 6.62 -13.28 1.60
C THR A 7 5.78 -12.64 2.70
N TYR A 8 5.20 -11.49 2.38
CA TYR A 8 4.25 -10.79 3.24
C TYR A 8 2.97 -10.49 2.47
N TYR A 9 1.89 -10.42 3.22
CA TYR A 9 0.54 -10.10 2.78
C TYR A 9 0.13 -8.82 3.49
N ILE A 10 -0.23 -7.82 2.70
CA ILE A 10 -0.46 -6.46 3.16
C ILE A 10 -1.93 -6.14 2.97
N ASP A 11 -2.60 -5.77 4.06
CA ASP A 11 -3.90 -5.10 4.00
C ASP A 11 -3.68 -3.60 4.08
N VAL A 12 -3.85 -2.90 2.96
CA VAL A 12 -3.70 -1.44 2.92
C VAL A 12 -4.86 -0.73 3.64
N GLY A 13 -6.00 -1.40 3.85
CA GLY A 13 -7.12 -0.80 4.56
C GLY A 13 -6.84 -0.59 6.04
N SER A 14 -6.28 -1.59 6.69
CA SER A 14 -5.89 -1.54 8.11
C SER A 14 -4.42 -1.18 8.36
N GLY A 15 -3.56 -1.28 7.34
CA GLY A 15 -2.10 -1.24 7.50
C GLY A 15 -1.52 -2.54 8.06
N GLU A 16 -2.30 -3.63 8.09
CA GLU A 16 -1.84 -4.91 8.61
C GLU A 16 -0.79 -5.56 7.67
N ILE A 17 0.28 -6.04 8.28
CA ILE A 17 1.38 -6.75 7.61
C ILE A 17 1.46 -8.15 8.22
N SER A 18 1.11 -9.17 7.45
CA SER A 18 1.08 -10.57 7.88
C SER A 18 1.99 -11.45 7.01
N GLN A 19 2.54 -12.51 7.58
CA GLN A 19 3.22 -13.58 6.82
C GLN A 19 2.26 -14.72 6.43
N SER A 20 1.02 -14.67 6.94
CA SER A 20 0.00 -15.69 6.71
C SER A 20 -1.04 -15.18 5.73
N ALA A 21 -1.22 -15.90 4.63
CA ALA A 21 -2.22 -15.61 3.61
C ALA A 21 -3.67 -15.88 4.07
N THR A 22 -3.85 -16.60 5.18
CA THR A 22 -5.15 -17.12 5.63
C THR A 22 -5.64 -16.48 6.92
N SER A 23 -4.80 -15.71 7.61
CA SER A 23 -5.14 -15.12 8.90
C SER A 23 -6.08 -13.92 8.79
N SER A 24 -6.04 -13.21 7.65
CA SER A 24 -6.84 -12.01 7.38
C SER A 24 -7.05 -11.84 5.87
N THR A 25 -8.04 -11.02 5.49
CA THR A 25 -8.13 -10.47 4.13
C THR A 25 -6.93 -9.57 3.85
N TRP A 26 -6.29 -9.74 2.70
CA TRP A 26 -5.13 -8.95 2.27
C TRP A 26 -5.35 -8.37 0.88
N SER A 27 -4.71 -7.25 0.59
CA SER A 27 -4.82 -6.52 -0.68
C SER A 27 -3.64 -6.79 -1.62
N TYR A 28 -2.43 -6.94 -1.07
CA TYR A 28 -1.21 -7.11 -1.85
C TYR A 28 -0.31 -8.20 -1.28
N LYS A 29 0.37 -8.90 -2.17
CA LYS A 29 1.43 -9.86 -1.83
C LYS A 29 2.78 -9.27 -2.24
N ILE A 30 3.72 -9.23 -1.30
CA ILE A 30 5.05 -8.64 -1.51
C ILE A 30 6.18 -9.59 -1.06
N GLN A 31 7.39 -9.37 -1.57
CA GLN A 31 8.61 -9.98 -1.09
C GLN A 31 9.58 -8.93 -0.56
N ALA A 32 9.84 -8.98 0.74
CA ALA A 32 10.57 -7.95 1.44
C ALA A 32 11.53 -8.55 2.47
N ASP A 33 12.64 -7.87 2.72
CA ASP A 33 13.51 -8.14 3.87
C ASP A 33 13.06 -7.39 5.14
N ASN A 34 13.81 -7.55 6.23
CA ASN A 34 13.44 -6.94 7.50
C ASN A 34 13.52 -5.40 7.47
N GLU A 35 14.44 -4.82 6.71
CA GLU A 35 14.57 -3.36 6.59
C GLU A 35 13.43 -2.79 5.75
N GLU A 36 13.13 -3.44 4.62
CA GLU A 36 12.01 -3.10 3.74
C GLU A 36 10.67 -3.17 4.51
N ILE A 37 10.45 -4.20 5.35
CA ILE A 37 9.23 -4.28 6.17
C ILE A 37 9.18 -3.22 7.27
N THR A 38 10.32 -2.90 7.88
CA THR A 38 10.38 -1.84 8.89
C THR A 38 9.97 -0.50 8.27
N GLN A 39 10.55 -0.17 7.11
CA GLN A 39 10.20 1.04 6.36
C GLN A 39 8.73 1.08 5.96
N LEU A 40 8.18 -0.04 5.46
CA LEU A 40 6.75 -0.10 5.10
C LEU A 40 5.86 0.13 6.32
N ARG A 41 6.22 -0.42 7.49
CA ARG A 41 5.49 -0.20 8.73
C ARG A 41 5.56 1.27 9.18
N GLU A 42 6.73 1.89 9.12
CA GLU A 42 6.88 3.31 9.43
C GLU A 42 6.00 4.19 8.53
N LEU A 43 5.90 3.87 7.24
CA LEU A 43 5.01 4.58 6.32
C LEU A 43 3.53 4.41 6.69
N PHE A 44 3.10 3.22 7.13
CA PHE A 44 1.73 3.02 7.62
C PHE A 44 1.46 3.75 8.93
N ASP A 45 2.40 3.73 9.87
CA ASP A 45 2.28 4.42 11.16
C ASP A 45 2.22 5.95 10.98
N GLN A 46 2.98 6.49 10.02
CA GLN A 46 2.90 7.90 9.63
C GLN A 46 1.55 8.25 8.96
N ASN A 47 0.86 7.28 8.38
CA ASN A 47 -0.38 7.46 7.61
C ASN A 47 -1.67 7.39 8.45
N TYR A 48 -1.61 7.60 9.77
CA TYR A 48 -2.81 7.65 10.61
C TYR A 48 -3.58 8.98 10.46
N SER A 49 -4.07 9.27 9.26
CA SER A 49 -4.83 10.47 8.91
C SER A 49 -6.20 10.13 8.32
N THR A 50 -7.14 11.08 8.40
CA THR A 50 -8.46 10.98 7.75
C THR A 50 -8.33 10.76 6.24
N GLU A 51 -7.24 11.23 5.65
CA GLU A 51 -6.99 11.21 4.21
C GLU A 51 -6.67 9.80 3.68
N TRP A 52 -5.89 9.02 4.43
CA TRP A 52 -5.65 7.60 4.12
C TRP A 52 -6.97 6.82 4.04
N LYS A 53 -7.85 7.04 5.03
CA LYS A 53 -9.17 6.42 5.07
C LYS A 53 -10.03 6.84 3.89
N ASN A 54 -10.00 8.12 3.50
CA ASN A 54 -10.74 8.63 2.34
C ASN A 54 -10.22 8.05 1.02
N PHE A 55 -8.89 7.94 0.86
CA PHE A 55 -8.28 7.37 -0.35
C PHE A 55 -8.61 5.89 -0.53
N ILE A 56 -8.44 5.07 0.51
CA ILE A 56 -8.81 3.65 0.49
C ILE A 56 -10.30 3.50 0.20
N ARG A 57 -11.13 4.33 0.82
CA ARG A 57 -12.58 4.33 0.60
C ARG A 57 -12.93 4.59 -0.87
N ALA A 58 -12.27 5.55 -1.51
CA ALA A 58 -12.50 5.88 -2.92
C ALA A 58 -12.01 4.80 -3.90
N HIS A 59 -10.98 4.04 -3.54
CA HIS A 59 -10.38 3.01 -4.41
C HIS A 59 -10.84 1.58 -4.12
N VAL A 60 -11.52 1.34 -3.00
CA VAL A 60 -12.13 0.04 -2.66
C VAL A 60 -13.61 0.08 -3.06
N PRO A 61 -14.09 -0.86 -3.91
CA PRO A 61 -15.41 -0.79 -4.55
C PRO A 61 -16.64 -0.96 -3.65
N TYR A 62 -16.52 -0.87 -2.31
CA TYR A 62 -17.62 -1.10 -1.38
C TYR A 62 -18.03 0.12 -0.54
N VAL A 63 -17.45 1.30 -0.77
CA VAL A 63 -17.84 2.50 -0.03
C VAL A 63 -17.83 3.73 -0.92
N GLU A 64 -19.01 4.21 -1.30
CA GLU A 64 -19.15 5.43 -2.09
C GLU A 64 -18.72 6.68 -1.31
N TYR A 65 -17.86 7.51 -1.91
CA TYR A 65 -18.07 8.96 -1.90
C TYR A 65 -17.33 9.65 -3.07
N HIS A 66 -18.04 10.58 -3.71
CA HIS A 66 -17.50 11.57 -4.65
C HIS A 66 -16.78 12.68 -3.88
N TYR A 67 -15.60 13.16 -4.29
CA TYR A 67 -15.34 14.61 -4.33
C TYR A 67 -14.03 14.96 -5.06
N ASP A 68 -14.06 16.20 -5.56
CA ASP A 68 -13.23 16.81 -6.58
C ASP A 68 -11.74 16.97 -6.25
N ARG A 69 -10.97 16.95 -7.35
CA ARG A 69 -9.54 17.22 -7.47
C ARG A 69 -9.14 18.56 -6.88
N GLU A 70 -8.28 18.56 -5.86
CA GLU A 70 -7.17 19.52 -5.69
C GLU A 70 -6.10 18.86 -4.80
N ASN A 71 -5.08 18.18 -5.38
CA ASN A 71 -4.25 17.21 -4.66
C ASN A 71 -2.72 17.32 -4.92
N ASP A 72 -2.17 18.50 -5.23
CA ASP A 72 -0.76 18.64 -5.64
C ASP A 72 0.29 18.47 -4.51
N ALA A 73 -0.10 18.53 -3.23
CA ALA A 73 0.80 18.34 -2.07
C ALA A 73 0.43 17.14 -1.16
N TYR A 74 -0.70 16.51 -1.46
CA TYR A 74 -1.31 15.43 -0.67
C TYR A 74 -0.77 14.04 -1.05
N ASP A 75 0.09 13.99 -2.07
CA ASP A 75 0.48 12.82 -2.85
C ASP A 75 1.58 11.95 -2.20
N SER A 76 2.45 12.55 -1.36
CA SER A 76 3.75 11.94 -1.03
C SER A 76 3.66 10.63 -0.25
N THR A 77 2.87 10.53 0.82
CA THR A 77 2.88 9.30 1.66
C THR A 77 2.12 8.15 1.01
N ILE A 78 1.01 8.44 0.32
CA ILE A 78 0.27 7.44 -0.47
C ILE A 78 1.16 6.93 -1.60
N GLN A 79 1.82 7.82 -2.35
CA GLN A 79 2.79 7.44 -3.38
C GLN A 79 3.96 6.65 -2.81
N GLN A 80 4.45 6.96 -1.61
CA GLN A 80 5.51 6.20 -0.97
C GLN A 80 5.06 4.78 -0.62
N VAL A 81 3.89 4.61 0.00
CA VAL A 81 3.36 3.28 0.31
C VAL A 81 3.13 2.48 -0.97
N TYR A 82 2.38 3.03 -1.92
CA TYR A 82 2.09 2.31 -3.17
C TYR A 82 3.31 2.12 -4.06
N GLY A 83 4.28 3.04 -4.03
CA GLY A 83 5.56 2.87 -4.73
C GLY A 83 6.39 1.76 -4.10
N MET A 84 6.37 1.64 -2.77
CA MET A 84 7.02 0.54 -2.06
C MET A 84 6.32 -0.80 -2.34
N LEU A 85 5.00 -0.83 -2.36
CA LEU A 85 4.22 -2.01 -2.74
C LEU A 85 4.43 -2.39 -4.20
N HIS A 86 4.56 -1.43 -5.13
CA HIS A 86 4.90 -1.69 -6.52
C HIS A 86 6.29 -2.30 -6.65
N LYS A 87 7.27 -1.73 -5.94
CA LYS A 87 8.66 -2.23 -5.95
C LYS A 87 8.78 -3.66 -5.40
N LEU A 88 8.11 -3.95 -4.29
CA LEU A 88 8.21 -5.21 -3.55
C LEU A 88 7.17 -6.26 -3.97
N GLY A 89 6.12 -5.83 -4.68
CA GLY A 89 4.99 -6.64 -5.09
C GLY A 89 5.28 -7.59 -6.25
N ASP A 90 4.39 -8.55 -6.39
CA ASP A 90 4.34 -9.42 -7.56
C ASP A 90 3.73 -8.71 -8.79
N ALA A 91 3.59 -9.44 -9.90
CA ALA A 91 3.08 -8.88 -11.14
C ALA A 91 1.64 -8.38 -11.01
N GLU A 92 0.82 -9.02 -10.19
CA GLU A 92 -0.56 -8.60 -9.94
C GLU A 92 -0.59 -7.27 -9.19
N ALA A 93 0.20 -7.16 -8.12
CA ALA A 93 0.36 -5.92 -7.36
C ALA A 93 0.82 -4.76 -8.26
N LYS A 94 1.83 -4.99 -9.10
CA LYS A 94 2.37 -3.98 -10.03
C LYS A 94 1.33 -3.50 -11.03
N ASN A 95 0.68 -4.43 -11.73
CA ASN A 95 -0.34 -4.11 -12.72
C ASN A 95 -1.51 -3.33 -12.10
N HIS A 96 -1.95 -3.74 -10.90
CA HIS A 96 -3.01 -3.05 -10.20
C HIS A 96 -2.59 -1.62 -9.84
N ILE A 97 -1.39 -1.42 -9.29
CA ILE A 97 -0.90 -0.10 -8.88
C ILE A 97 -0.69 0.84 -10.07
N GLU A 98 -0.17 0.32 -11.18
CA GLU A 98 -0.03 1.07 -12.43
C GLU A 98 -1.41 1.48 -12.98
N SER A 99 -2.42 0.61 -12.88
CA SER A 99 -3.78 0.93 -13.33
C SER A 99 -4.46 2.04 -12.53
N MET A 100 -4.06 2.25 -11.26
CA MET A 100 -4.55 3.35 -10.43
C MET A 100 -3.99 4.70 -10.87
N ASN A 101 -2.87 4.73 -11.63
CA ASN A 101 -2.22 5.96 -12.09
C ASN A 101 -1.93 6.96 -10.96
N ILE A 102 -1.53 6.43 -9.80
CA ILE A 102 -1.21 7.21 -8.59
C ILE A 102 0.29 7.48 -8.43
N LEU A 103 1.13 6.71 -9.13
CA LEU A 103 2.57 6.91 -9.10
C LEU A 103 2.97 8.01 -10.10
N PRO A 104 3.94 8.87 -9.75
CA PRO A 104 4.48 9.84 -10.69
C PRO A 104 5.16 9.14 -11.87
N LYS A 105 5.09 9.74 -13.05
CA LYS A 105 5.68 9.22 -14.29
C LYS A 105 7.18 9.45 -14.38
#